data_AF-A0AAX4KY06-F1
#
_entry.id   AF-A0AAX4KY06-F1
#
_cell.length_a   1.000
_cell.length_b   1.000
_cell.length_c   1.000
_cell.angle_alpha   90.00
_cell.angle_beta   90.00
_cell.angle_gamma   90.00
#
_symmetry.space_group_name_H-M   'P 1'
#
loop_
_entity.id
_entity.type
_entity.pdbx_description
1 polymer ?
#
loop_
_entity_poly.entity_id
_entity_poly.type
_entity_poly.pdbx_seq_one_letter_code
_entity_poly.pdbx_strand_id
1 'polypeptide(L)'
;MRSSSPILLLSILFASLFPLSLARVASITLDSNTAIPGQNISVTVTSYSHIQNWDDFGIVWGLLRDDNDDCVECVGMEMGYENLYGNNTLGNTTYSLQLPNTTTGAYYLKAAVPYLVGASGSTGINYFNQSLNLVSNAKMRI
;
A
#
# COMPACT_ATOMS: atom_id res chain seq x y z
N MET A 1 13.56 39.04 59.24
CA MET A 1 13.67 39.47 57.82
C MET A 1 13.72 38.23 56.95
N ARG A 2 12.65 37.97 56.19
CA ARG A 2 12.56 36.85 55.24
C ARG A 2 13.36 37.22 53.99
N SER A 3 14.39 36.44 53.67
CA SER A 3 15.06 36.51 52.37
C SER A 3 14.48 35.41 51.50
N SER A 4 13.67 35.82 50.53
CA SER A 4 13.11 34.99 49.48
C SER A 4 13.73 35.46 48.17
N SER A 5 14.53 34.60 47.53
CA SER A 5 15.00 34.80 46.15
C SER A 5 14.79 33.52 45.34
N PRO A 6 14.48 33.67 44.04
CA PRO A 6 13.53 32.82 43.34
C PRO A 6 14.18 31.60 42.69
N ILE A 7 13.44 30.49 42.69
CA ILE A 7 13.77 29.27 41.95
C ILE A 7 13.54 29.57 40.47
N LEU A 8 14.63 29.58 39.68
CA LEU A 8 14.58 29.69 38.23
C LEU A 8 14.05 28.35 37.67
N LEU A 9 12.77 28.30 37.30
CA LEU A 9 12.17 27.17 36.60
C LEU A 9 12.58 27.22 35.13
N LEU A 10 13.58 26.42 34.77
CA LEU A 10 13.98 26.19 33.38
C LEU A 10 13.00 25.18 32.74
N SER A 11 11.96 25.68 32.08
CA SER A 11 11.00 24.86 31.32
C SER A 11 11.66 24.35 30.03
N ILE A 12 12.09 23.09 30.04
CA ILE A 12 12.56 22.38 28.84
C ILE A 12 11.33 21.98 28.02
N LEU A 13 11.06 22.73 26.95
CA LEU A 13 10.07 22.35 25.95
C LEU A 13 10.64 21.18 25.13
N PHE A 14 10.29 19.95 25.49
CA PHE A 14 10.52 18.79 24.63
C PHE A 14 9.57 18.91 23.44
N ALA A 15 10.04 19.54 22.35
CA ALA A 15 9.39 19.43 21.06
C ALA A 15 9.60 17.98 20.58
N SER A 16 8.66 17.10 20.90
CA SER A 16 8.54 15.83 20.20
C SER A 16 8.20 16.15 18.75
N LEU A 17 9.22 16.23 17.90
CA LEU A 17 9.08 16.09 16.45
C LEU A 17 8.53 14.68 16.22
N PHE A 18 7.21 14.51 16.33
CA PHE A 18 6.56 13.37 15.71
C PHE A 18 6.93 13.48 14.23
N PRO A 19 7.58 12.47 13.63
CA PRO A 19 7.61 12.42 12.19
C PRO A 19 6.15 12.24 11.76
N LEU A 20 5.49 13.34 11.40
CA LEU A 20 4.30 13.35 10.54
C LEU A 20 4.75 12.97 9.12
N SER A 21 5.62 11.97 8.97
CA SER A 21 5.91 11.40 7.67
C SER A 21 4.67 10.59 7.31
N LEU A 22 3.73 11.24 6.68
CA LEU A 22 2.62 10.55 6.07
C LEU A 22 3.21 9.78 4.89
N ALA A 23 3.14 8.46 5.03
CA ALA A 23 3.68 7.54 4.04
C ALA A 23 2.75 7.54 2.82
N ARG A 24 3.36 7.52 1.64
CA ARG A 24 2.68 7.39 0.35
C ARG A 24 3.17 6.12 -0.34
N VAL A 25 2.25 5.29 -0.80
CA VAL A 25 2.53 4.12 -1.64
C VAL A 25 3.17 4.59 -2.95
N ALA A 26 4.35 4.04 -3.23
CA ALA A 26 5.16 4.33 -4.41
C ALA A 26 5.03 3.25 -5.48
N SER A 27 4.98 1.99 -5.05
CA SER A 27 4.98 0.84 -5.93
C SER A 27 4.51 -0.41 -5.22
N ILE A 28 4.13 -1.39 -6.03
CA ILE A 28 3.90 -2.78 -5.62
C ILE A 28 4.85 -3.67 -6.44
N THR A 29 5.37 -4.74 -5.84
CA THR A 29 6.22 -5.72 -6.52
C THR A 29 5.85 -7.13 -6.10
N LEU A 30 5.93 -8.06 -7.05
CA LEU A 30 5.75 -9.49 -6.82
C LEU A 30 7.10 -10.19 -6.69
N ASP A 31 7.22 -11.12 -5.76
CA ASP A 31 8.41 -11.97 -5.63
C ASP A 31 8.53 -12.96 -6.81
N SER A 32 7.38 -13.36 -7.37
CA SER A 32 7.28 -14.21 -8.56
C SER A 32 6.17 -13.71 -9.46
N ASN A 33 6.44 -13.64 -10.77
CA ASN A 33 5.45 -13.34 -11.80
C ASN A 33 4.65 -14.58 -12.24
N THR A 34 4.81 -15.72 -11.55
CA THR A 34 4.03 -16.94 -11.79
C THR A 34 3.41 -17.43 -10.50
N ALA A 35 2.14 -17.85 -10.57
CA ALA A 35 1.40 -18.38 -9.42
C ALA A 35 0.35 -19.39 -9.86
N ILE A 36 -0.20 -20.14 -8.91
CA ILE A 36 -1.30 -21.08 -9.14
C ILE A 36 -2.60 -20.44 -8.62
N PRO A 37 -3.71 -20.51 -9.37
CA PRO A 37 -5.02 -20.05 -8.88
C PRO A 37 -5.37 -20.65 -7.51
N GLY A 38 -6.00 -19.86 -6.64
CA GLY A 38 -6.38 -20.30 -5.29
C GLY A 38 -5.26 -20.27 -4.25
N GLN A 39 -4.00 -20.03 -4.63
CA GLN A 39 -2.88 -19.95 -3.68
C GLN A 39 -2.66 -18.53 -3.15
N ASN A 40 -1.98 -18.44 -2.01
CA ASN A 40 -1.49 -17.17 -1.51
C ASN A 40 -0.23 -16.74 -2.27
N ILE A 41 -0.15 -15.46 -2.60
CA ILE A 41 1.04 -14.80 -3.13
C ILE A 41 1.53 -13.74 -2.15
N SER A 42 2.82 -13.43 -2.21
CA SER A 42 3.42 -12.32 -1.47
C SER A 42 3.56 -11.10 -2.37
N VAL A 43 3.09 -9.95 -1.88
CA VAL A 43 3.24 -8.66 -2.55
C VAL A 43 3.98 -7.72 -1.63
N THR A 44 5.05 -7.12 -2.12
CA THR A 44 5.77 -6.07 -1.39
C THR A 44 5.27 -4.71 -1.85
N VAL A 45 4.82 -3.90 -0.90
CA VAL A 45 4.43 -2.51 -1.09
C VAL A 45 5.54 -1.62 -0.54
N THR A 46 6.02 -0.70 -1.38
CA THR A 46 7.03 0.28 -0.99
C THR A 46 6.36 1.62 -0.78
N SER A 47 6.54 2.21 0.40
CA SER A 47 6.03 3.54 0.75
C SER A 47 7.16 4.48 1.14
N TYR A 48 7.01 5.77 0.83
CA TYR A 48 7.99 6.81 1.16
C TYR A 48 7.32 8.02 1.83
N SER A 49 8.12 8.85 2.48
CA SER A 49 7.63 10.08 3.11
C SER A 49 7.25 11.09 2.04
N HIS A 50 6.04 11.66 2.11
CA HIS A 50 5.60 12.72 1.21
C HIS A 50 5.51 14.08 1.92
N ILE A 51 5.90 15.16 1.24
CA ILE A 51 6.04 16.51 1.85
C ILE A 51 4.69 17.23 1.97
N GLN A 52 3.81 17.06 0.99
CA GLN A 52 2.44 17.55 1.10
C GLN A 52 1.69 16.55 1.97
N ASN A 53 0.99 17.02 3.01
CA ASN A 53 0.19 16.16 3.89
C ASN A 53 -0.59 15.17 3.01
N TRP A 54 -0.24 13.88 3.02
CA TRP A 54 -0.75 12.91 2.05
C TRP A 54 -1.25 11.68 2.80
N ASP A 55 -2.53 11.38 2.69
CA ASP A 55 -3.11 10.22 3.36
C ASP A 55 -3.52 9.19 2.32
N ASP A 56 -2.85 8.03 2.30
CA ASP A 56 -3.39 6.84 1.64
C ASP A 56 -4.38 6.17 2.60
N PHE A 57 -5.62 5.95 2.14
CA PHE A 57 -6.65 5.35 2.98
C PHE A 57 -6.52 3.83 3.07
N GLY A 58 -6.09 3.20 1.99
CA GLY A 58 -5.96 1.75 1.92
C GLY A 58 -5.60 1.27 0.53
N ILE A 59 -5.47 -0.05 0.39
CA ILE A 59 -5.21 -0.70 -0.89
C ILE A 59 -6.35 -1.66 -1.18
N VAL A 60 -7.04 -1.47 -2.30
CA VAL A 60 -7.96 -2.47 -2.86
C VAL A 60 -7.16 -3.32 -3.84
N TRP A 61 -7.09 -4.62 -3.57
CA TRP A 61 -6.42 -5.59 -4.42
C TRP A 61 -7.38 -6.22 -5.39
N GLY A 62 -6.95 -6.38 -6.64
CA GLY A 62 -7.71 -7.14 -7.59
C GLY A 62 -6.87 -7.82 -8.66
N LEU A 63 -7.51 -8.74 -9.36
CA LEU A 63 -6.93 -9.53 -10.43
C LEU A 63 -7.69 -9.27 -11.72
N LEU A 64 -7.01 -8.67 -12.70
CA LEU A 64 -7.56 -8.33 -14.00
C LEU A 64 -6.92 -9.21 -15.08
N ARG A 65 -7.72 -9.78 -15.97
CA ARG A 65 -7.21 -10.60 -17.07
C ARG A 65 -6.61 -9.70 -18.16
N ASP A 66 -5.49 -10.12 -18.74
CA ASP A 66 -4.71 -9.32 -19.73
C ASP A 66 -5.45 -9.16 -21.08
N ASP A 67 -6.55 -9.88 -21.31
CA ASP A 67 -7.41 -9.69 -22.48
C ASP A 67 -8.50 -8.61 -22.27
N ASN A 68 -8.49 -7.93 -21.12
CA ASN A 68 -9.45 -6.89 -20.76
C ASN A 68 -8.83 -5.48 -20.84
N ASP A 69 -8.31 -5.14 -22.02
CA ASP A 69 -7.65 -3.87 -22.33
C ASP A 69 -8.57 -2.63 -22.19
N ASP A 70 -9.88 -2.84 -22.12
CA ASP A 70 -10.86 -1.75 -22.10
C ASP A 70 -10.94 -1.00 -20.75
N CYS A 71 -10.30 -1.49 -19.68
CA CYS A 71 -10.37 -0.83 -18.37
C CYS A 71 -9.02 -0.66 -17.65
N VAL A 72 -8.40 0.49 -17.86
CA VAL A 72 -7.14 0.90 -17.22
C VAL A 72 -7.30 1.08 -15.70
N GLU A 73 -8.44 1.64 -15.28
CA GLU A 73 -8.77 2.00 -13.88
C GLU A 73 -9.55 0.90 -13.13
N CYS A 74 -9.73 -0.29 -13.72
CA CYS A 74 -10.39 -1.40 -13.04
C CYS A 74 -9.38 -2.23 -12.24
N VAL A 75 -9.82 -2.68 -11.07
CA VAL A 75 -9.10 -3.68 -10.28
C VAL A 75 -9.41 -5.13 -10.70
N GLY A 76 -10.49 -5.35 -11.46
CA GLY A 76 -10.91 -6.69 -11.89
C GLY A 76 -11.62 -7.46 -10.77
N MET A 77 -11.31 -8.74 -10.61
CA MET A 77 -11.83 -9.56 -9.50
C MET A 77 -11.20 -9.08 -8.18
N GLU A 78 -12.01 -8.54 -7.27
CA GLU A 78 -11.55 -8.12 -5.93
C GLU A 78 -10.99 -9.33 -5.17
N MET A 79 -9.83 -9.14 -4.53
CA MET A 79 -9.18 -10.18 -3.71
C MET A 79 -9.10 -9.78 -2.24
N GLY A 80 -9.20 -8.50 -1.92
CA GLY A 80 -9.18 -8.02 -0.55
C GLY A 80 -8.83 -6.54 -0.43
N TYR A 81 -8.70 -6.11 0.82
CA TYR A 81 -8.44 -4.73 1.21
C TYR A 81 -7.44 -4.66 2.35
N GLU A 82 -6.51 -3.70 2.27
CA GLU A 82 -5.58 -3.38 3.36
C GLU A 82 -5.82 -1.95 3.84
N ASN A 83 -6.02 -1.77 5.14
CA ASN A 83 -6.19 -0.45 5.73
C ASN A 83 -4.82 0.23 5.94
N LEU A 84 -4.62 1.38 5.29
CA LEU A 84 -3.43 2.21 5.47
C LEU A 84 -3.68 3.45 6.33
N TYR A 85 -4.95 3.82 6.54
CA TYR A 85 -5.29 5.04 7.26
C TYR A 85 -4.83 4.96 8.72
N GLY A 86 -3.91 5.86 9.10
CA GLY A 86 -3.30 5.90 10.43
C GLY A 86 -2.26 4.79 10.70
N ASN A 87 -2.08 3.85 9.77
CA ASN A 87 -1.21 2.68 9.92
C ASN A 87 -0.16 2.53 8.80
N ASN A 88 -0.07 3.50 7.88
CA ASN A 88 0.87 3.41 6.77
C ASN A 88 2.32 3.53 7.26
N THR A 89 3.15 2.56 6.90
CA THR A 89 4.55 2.45 7.31
C THR A 89 5.50 2.89 6.21
N LEU A 90 6.58 3.59 6.58
CA LEU A 90 7.66 3.89 5.64
C LEU A 90 8.46 2.64 5.29
N GLY A 91 8.94 2.57 4.05
CA GLY A 91 9.74 1.45 3.55
C GLY A 91 8.87 0.33 2.98
N ASN A 92 9.34 -0.90 3.12
CA ASN A 92 8.73 -2.06 2.49
C ASN A 92 7.83 -2.80 3.49
N THR A 93 6.62 -3.13 3.05
CA THR A 93 5.67 -3.96 3.79
C THR A 93 5.20 -5.09 2.90
N THR A 94 5.18 -6.32 3.40
CA THR A 94 4.75 -7.49 2.63
C THR A 94 3.35 -7.91 3.06
N TYR A 95 2.47 -8.07 2.08
CA TYR A 95 1.11 -8.57 2.25
C TYR A 95 0.98 -9.96 1.63
N SER A 96 0.15 -10.81 2.25
CA SER A 96 -0.20 -12.12 1.70
C SER A 96 -1.60 -12.06 1.11
N LEU A 97 -1.71 -12.19 -0.21
CA LEU A 97 -2.99 -12.10 -0.92
C LEU A 97 -3.41 -13.48 -1.39
N GLN A 98 -4.67 -13.87 -1.12
CA GLN A 98 -5.23 -15.09 -1.65
C GLN A 98 -5.73 -14.88 -3.08
N LEU A 99 -5.14 -15.58 -4.05
CA LEU A 99 -5.63 -15.56 -5.41
C LEU A 99 -7.01 -16.24 -5.51
N PRO A 100 -7.93 -15.72 -6.33
CA PRO A 100 -9.20 -16.39 -6.58
C PRO A 100 -8.97 -17.71 -7.31
N ASN A 101 -9.90 -18.64 -7.15
CA ASN A 101 -9.89 -19.87 -7.93
C ASN A 101 -10.43 -19.58 -9.34
N THR A 102 -9.51 -19.24 -10.25
CA THR A 102 -9.81 -18.81 -11.63
C THR A 102 -9.01 -19.62 -12.66
N THR A 103 -9.16 -19.30 -13.95
CA THR A 103 -8.46 -19.98 -15.04
C THR A 103 -7.00 -19.53 -15.15
N THR A 104 -6.14 -20.40 -15.64
CA THR A 104 -4.76 -20.09 -16.02
C THR A 104 -4.70 -19.08 -17.16
N GLY A 105 -3.60 -18.32 -17.26
CA GLY A 105 -3.37 -17.32 -18.31
C GLY A 105 -2.63 -16.08 -17.80
N ALA A 106 -2.51 -15.07 -18.67
CA ALA A 106 -1.93 -13.78 -18.33
C ALA A 106 -2.95 -12.88 -17.60
N TYR A 107 -2.50 -12.27 -16.51
CA TYR A 107 -3.25 -11.34 -15.69
C TYR A 107 -2.36 -10.16 -15.26
N TYR A 108 -3.01 -9.09 -14.81
CA TYR A 108 -2.43 -8.06 -13.97
C TYR A 108 -2.93 -8.22 -12.55
N LEU A 109 -2.00 -8.28 -11.60
CA LEU A 109 -2.31 -7.87 -10.22
C LEU A 109 -2.46 -6.35 -10.22
N LYS A 110 -3.61 -5.87 -9.75
CA LYS A 110 -3.96 -4.45 -9.65
C LYS A 110 -4.07 -4.04 -8.19
N ALA A 111 -3.59 -2.84 -7.89
CA ALA A 111 -3.80 -2.17 -6.61
C ALA A 111 -4.39 -0.79 -6.86
N ALA A 112 -5.54 -0.50 -6.27
CA ALA A 112 -6.12 0.84 -6.24
C ALA A 112 -5.93 1.43 -4.85
N VAL A 113 -5.30 2.60 -4.78
CA VAL A 113 -4.96 3.29 -3.52
C VAL A 113 -5.66 4.64 -3.49
N PRO A 114 -6.85 4.74 -2.86
CA PRO A 114 -7.52 6.00 -2.64
C PRO A 114 -6.69 6.89 -1.71
N TYR A 115 -6.60 8.17 -2.03
CA TYR A 115 -5.80 9.12 -1.28
C TYR A 115 -6.48 10.47 -1.06
N LEU A 116 -5.95 11.22 -0.10
CA LEU A 116 -6.24 12.63 0.16
C LEU A 116 -4.94 13.45 0.19
N VAL A 117 -4.90 14.53 -0.56
CA VAL A 117 -3.88 15.57 -0.45
C VAL A 117 -4.36 16.60 0.57
N GLY A 118 -3.92 16.46 1.82
CA GLY A 118 -4.30 17.31 2.95
C GLY A 118 -3.99 18.80 2.76
N ALA A 119 -3.04 19.18 1.89
CA ALA A 119 -2.78 20.58 1.57
C ALA A 119 -3.89 21.24 0.73
N SER A 120 -4.51 20.49 -0.20
CA SER A 120 -5.53 21.00 -1.12
C SER A 120 -6.94 20.46 -0.85
N GLY A 121 -7.06 19.44 0.00
CA GLY A 121 -8.30 18.68 0.18
C GLY A 121 -8.68 17.80 -1.03
N SER A 122 -7.77 17.62 -1.99
CA SER A 122 -8.05 16.87 -3.21
C SER A 122 -8.01 15.36 -2.94
N THR A 123 -9.00 14.63 -3.43
CA THR A 123 -9.03 13.17 -3.37
C THR A 123 -8.81 12.55 -4.74
N GLY A 124 -8.24 11.35 -4.77
CA GLY A 124 -8.07 10.59 -6.00
C GLY A 124 -7.78 9.12 -5.72
N ILE A 125 -7.44 8.38 -6.77
CA ILE A 125 -7.02 6.98 -6.69
C ILE A 125 -5.73 6.85 -7.48
N ASN A 126 -4.70 6.28 -6.86
CA ASN A 126 -3.49 5.84 -7.55
C ASN A 126 -3.64 4.36 -7.90
N TYR A 127 -3.37 4.01 -9.15
CA TYR A 127 -3.39 2.63 -9.61
C TYR A 127 -1.98 2.11 -9.83
N PHE A 128 -1.72 0.91 -9.35
CA PHE A 128 -0.49 0.16 -9.60
C PHE A 128 -0.82 -1.18 -10.23
N ASN A 129 0.08 -1.68 -11.08
CA ASN A 129 -0.09 -2.98 -11.72
C ASN A 129 1.23 -3.77 -11.75
N GLN A 130 1.10 -5.10 -11.74
CA GLN A 130 2.19 -6.05 -11.96
C GLN A 130 1.69 -7.20 -12.82
N SER A 131 2.47 -7.61 -13.82
CA SER A 131 2.14 -8.77 -14.64
C SER A 131 2.26 -10.06 -13.82
N LEU A 132 1.25 -10.92 -13.94
CA LEU A 132 1.16 -12.20 -13.25
C LEU A 132 0.64 -13.26 -14.23
N ASN A 133 1.37 -14.35 -14.36
CA ASN A 133 0.97 -15.48 -15.18
C ASN A 133 0.48 -16.64 -14.30
N LEU A 134 -0.81 -16.96 -14.40
CA LEU A 134 -1.41 -18.05 -13.66
C LEU A 134 -1.21 -19.37 -14.40
N VAL A 135 -0.57 -20.33 -13.73
CA VAL A 135 -0.24 -21.65 -14.28
C VAL A 135 -0.94 -22.77 -13.52
N SER A 136 -1.14 -23.91 -14.18
CA SER A 136 -1.68 -25.08 -13.51
C SER A 136 -0.64 -25.70 -12.58
N ASN A 137 -1.10 -26.31 -11.49
CA ASN A 137 -0.23 -26.97 -10.50
C ASN A 137 0.65 -28.08 -11.12
N ALA A 138 0.19 -28.71 -12.20
CA ALA A 138 0.97 -29.70 -12.96
C ALA A 138 2.20 -29.11 -13.68
N LYS A 139 2.18 -27.82 -14.01
CA LYS A 139 3.24 -27.15 -14.81
C LYS A 139 4.41 -26.63 -13.97
N MET A 140 4.25 -26.49 -12.65
CA MET A 140 5.33 -26.04 -11.74
C MET A 140 6.30 -27.15 -11.31
N ARG A 141 6.01 -28.42 -11.66
CA ARG A 141 6.89 -29.57 -11.38
C ARG A 141 7.78 -29.87 -12.59
N ILE A 142 8.74 -29.01 -12.88
CA ILE A 142 9.82 -29.27 -13.86
C ILE A 142 11.13 -28.85 -13.23
#